data_AF-A0A9W8EDV5-F1
#
_entry.id   AF-A0A9W8EDV5-F1
#
_cell.length_a   1.000
_cell.length_b   1.000
_cell.length_c   1.000
_cell.angle_alpha   90.00
_cell.angle_beta   90.00
_cell.angle_gamma   90.00
#
_symmetry.space_group_name_H-M   'P 1'
#
loop_
_entity.id
_entity.type
_entity.pdbx_description
1 polymer ?
#
loop_
_entity_poly.entity_id
_entity_poly.type
_entity_poly.pdbx_seq_one_letter_code
_entity_poly.pdbx_strand_id
1 'polypeptide(L)'
;MSAVVDLPTTFGQLAQSWAAAVDAALAVTPIRPLAWLLAAGQWTAQSVTAPDPFYLAVAVCAITTLTLCWIPSVLTKHYSFVDRLWSFLPVVYTGIFTAYAVRDAYPVVYAAHRFDDSAATLTLTTRVTRAGLVAADLMALRSVVQFLLVLAWGARLSYNYYRKGGYQWPSEDYRWEYVQRIVAKLTPFSWFNTLVWQVFNFGFIAVFQNVLLLGLSYPAYLAWQIQHAGLMAGETLFREQLTLVSQLDPEHSRALFSQALLTRLQGTALAALSRPHLLDGLVVVLWLGLLVGETVADQQQWNFHQVKARFQSFQQWHRNQVPATGAEVEATLVEPAATIYRQDVRRGFLTTGLFAYSRHPNFFCEISLCKFKVLMFLP
;
A
#
# COMPACT_ATOMS: atom_id res chain seq x y z
N MET A 1 -2.42 -30.67 -6.42
CA MET A 1 -3.88 -30.45 -6.53
C MET A 1 -4.34 -29.75 -5.26
N SER A 2 -4.93 -28.57 -5.43
CA SER A 2 -5.80 -27.81 -4.51
C SER A 2 -5.45 -27.75 -3.01
N ALA A 3 -4.67 -26.73 -2.62
CA ALA A 3 -4.82 -26.07 -1.33
C ALA A 3 -4.86 -24.55 -1.55
N VAL A 4 -5.67 -24.10 -2.50
CA VAL A 4 -6.24 -22.76 -2.42
C VAL A 4 -7.32 -22.89 -1.36
N VAL A 5 -6.98 -22.52 -0.13
CA VAL A 5 -7.98 -22.34 0.92
C VAL A 5 -8.90 -21.25 0.40
N ASP A 6 -10.14 -21.61 0.05
CA ASP A 6 -11.19 -20.65 -0.27
C ASP A 6 -11.44 -19.80 0.98
N LEU A 7 -10.67 -18.71 1.09
CA LEU A 7 -10.77 -17.70 2.12
C LEU A 7 -12.23 -17.23 2.33
N PRO A 8 -13.08 -17.05 1.30
CA PRO A 8 -14.46 -16.60 1.52
C PRO A 8 -15.35 -17.63 2.22
N THR A 9 -15.19 -18.93 1.93
CA THR A 9 -16.03 -20.00 2.50
C THR A 9 -15.56 -20.41 3.89
N THR A 10 -14.24 -20.42 4.13
CA THR A 10 -13.69 -20.59 5.49
C THR A 10 -14.05 -19.42 6.40
N PHE A 11 -14.02 -18.17 5.91
CA PHE A 11 -14.51 -17.01 6.67
C PHE A 11 -16.01 -17.11 6.97
N GLY A 12 -16.84 -17.50 6.00
CA GLY A 12 -18.28 -17.69 6.19
C GLY A 12 -18.58 -18.79 7.22
N GLN A 13 -17.87 -19.90 7.16
CA GLN A 13 -18.01 -21.02 8.10
C GLN A 13 -17.46 -20.69 9.49
N LEU A 14 -16.35 -19.94 9.60
CA LEU A 14 -15.85 -19.43 10.88
C LEU A 14 -16.80 -18.40 11.48
N ALA A 15 -17.33 -17.48 10.67
CA ALA A 15 -18.32 -16.50 11.12
C ALA A 15 -19.63 -17.16 11.56
N GLN A 16 -20.09 -18.21 10.86
CA GLN A 16 -21.29 -18.97 11.22
C GLN A 16 -21.09 -19.85 12.46
N SER A 17 -19.96 -20.55 12.58
CA SER A 17 -19.64 -21.35 13.76
C SER A 17 -19.40 -20.46 14.99
N TRP A 18 -18.82 -19.27 14.79
CA TRP A 18 -18.72 -18.24 15.82
C TRP A 18 -20.09 -17.67 16.19
N ALA A 19 -20.95 -17.36 15.21
CA ALA A 19 -22.33 -16.92 15.47
C ALA A 19 -23.13 -17.97 16.25
N ALA A 20 -23.00 -19.25 15.89
CA ALA A 20 -23.66 -20.36 16.60
C ALA A 20 -23.09 -20.57 18.02
N ALA A 21 -21.78 -20.44 18.21
CA ALA A 21 -21.14 -20.50 19.53
C ALA A 21 -21.53 -19.30 20.41
N VAL A 22 -21.69 -18.13 19.79
CA VAL A 22 -22.21 -16.91 20.42
C VAL A 22 -23.67 -17.11 20.83
N ASP A 23 -24.52 -17.64 19.95
CA ASP A 23 -25.93 -17.89 20.24
C ASP A 23 -26.13 -18.95 21.34
N ALA A 24 -25.31 -20.01 21.34
CA ALA A 24 -25.29 -21.01 22.41
C ALA A 24 -24.81 -20.43 23.75
N ALA A 25 -23.82 -19.55 23.74
CA ALA A 25 -23.33 -18.86 24.93
C ALA A 25 -24.33 -17.80 25.45
N LEU A 26 -25.16 -17.22 24.57
CA LEU A 26 -26.21 -16.24 24.92
C LEU A 26 -27.44 -16.88 25.56
N ALA A 27 -27.65 -18.19 25.41
CA ALA A 27 -28.82 -18.92 25.92
C ALA A 27 -28.76 -19.26 27.43
N VAL A 28 -27.61 -19.11 28.09
CA VAL A 28 -27.38 -19.57 29.48
C VAL A 28 -27.19 -18.38 30.45
N THR A 29 -28.28 -17.74 30.89
CA THR A 29 -28.39 -16.86 32.10
C THR A 29 -27.47 -15.61 32.19
N PRO A 30 -27.69 -14.62 33.08
CA PRO A 30 -27.37 -13.20 32.84
C PRO A 30 -25.91 -12.80 33.16
N ILE A 31 -24.95 -13.72 33.10
CA ILE A 31 -23.52 -13.42 33.33
C ILE A 31 -22.85 -13.11 31.99
N ARG A 32 -23.30 -12.03 31.35
CA ARG A 32 -22.98 -11.68 29.94
C ARG A 32 -21.56 -11.14 29.61
N PRO A 33 -20.69 -10.65 30.52
CA PRO A 33 -19.36 -10.17 30.14
C PRO A 33 -18.33 -11.26 29.87
N LEU A 34 -18.36 -12.36 30.64
CA LEU A 34 -17.23 -13.29 30.76
C LEU A 34 -17.13 -14.26 29.58
N ALA A 35 -18.23 -14.88 29.17
CA ALA A 35 -18.27 -15.78 28.01
C ALA A 35 -17.93 -15.04 26.70
N TRP A 36 -18.33 -13.78 26.58
CA TRP A 36 -17.97 -12.91 25.47
C TRP A 36 -16.48 -12.55 25.43
N LEU A 37 -15.90 -12.19 26.57
CA LEU A 37 -14.47 -11.91 26.68
C LEU A 37 -13.61 -13.16 26.43
N LEU A 38 -14.11 -14.34 26.77
CA LEU A 38 -13.48 -15.61 26.43
C LEU A 38 -13.57 -15.91 24.92
N ALA A 39 -14.71 -15.67 24.27
CA ALA A 39 -14.86 -15.84 22.82
C ALA A 39 -14.05 -14.81 22.01
N ALA A 40 -14.01 -13.55 22.44
CA ALA A 40 -13.13 -12.52 21.88
C ALA A 40 -11.66 -12.86 22.11
N GLY A 41 -11.31 -13.39 23.30
CA GLY A 41 -9.98 -13.91 23.63
C GLY A 41 -9.57 -15.13 22.80
N GLN A 42 -10.51 -16.00 22.43
CA GLN A 42 -10.28 -17.14 21.55
C GLN A 42 -10.07 -16.69 20.09
N TRP A 43 -10.81 -15.69 19.63
CA TRP A 43 -10.63 -15.14 18.28
C TRP A 43 -9.32 -14.36 18.16
N THR A 44 -8.94 -13.56 19.17
CA THR A 44 -7.60 -12.97 19.25
C THR A 44 -6.53 -14.06 19.35
N ALA A 45 -6.73 -15.14 20.12
CA ALA A 45 -5.80 -16.28 20.12
C ALA A 45 -5.61 -16.90 18.72
N GLN A 46 -6.68 -17.03 17.93
CA GLN A 46 -6.63 -17.57 16.58
C GLN A 46 -5.97 -16.61 15.59
N SER A 47 -6.25 -15.29 15.67
CA SER A 47 -5.54 -14.29 14.86
C SER A 47 -4.05 -14.21 15.21
N VAL A 48 -3.69 -14.53 16.45
CA VAL A 48 -2.30 -14.64 16.93
C VAL A 48 -1.57 -15.86 16.39
N THR A 49 -2.28 -16.97 16.19
CA THR A 49 -1.71 -18.14 15.49
C THR A 49 -1.68 -17.99 13.98
N ALA A 50 -2.27 -16.93 13.43
CA ALA A 50 -2.24 -16.71 11.99
C ALA A 50 -0.80 -16.37 11.54
N PRO A 51 -0.33 -16.94 10.41
CA PRO A 51 1.00 -16.67 9.91
C PRO A 51 1.17 -15.18 9.56
N ASP A 52 2.37 -14.67 9.81
CA ASP A 52 2.75 -13.29 9.49
C ASP A 52 2.40 -12.95 8.02
N PRO A 53 1.67 -11.85 7.76
CA PRO A 53 1.29 -11.44 6.40
C PRO A 53 2.48 -11.19 5.48
N PHE A 54 3.68 -10.97 6.02
CA PHE A 54 4.91 -10.87 5.25
C PHE A 54 5.18 -12.14 4.44
N TYR A 55 4.92 -13.33 4.98
CA TYR A 55 5.09 -14.58 4.25
C TYR A 55 4.16 -14.67 3.04
N LEU A 56 2.91 -14.22 3.19
CA LEU A 56 1.97 -14.14 2.08
C LEU A 56 2.44 -13.13 1.02
N ALA A 57 2.92 -11.96 1.44
CA ALA A 57 3.44 -10.94 0.52
C ALA A 57 4.70 -11.44 -0.24
N VAL A 58 5.61 -12.15 0.44
CA VAL A 58 6.78 -12.80 -0.18
C VAL A 58 6.36 -13.89 -1.15
N ALA A 59 5.36 -14.72 -0.80
CA ALA A 59 4.84 -15.73 -1.70
C ALA A 59 4.23 -15.12 -2.96
N VAL A 60 3.41 -14.07 -2.82
CA VAL A 60 2.89 -13.31 -3.97
C VAL A 60 4.03 -12.73 -4.81
N CYS A 61 5.04 -12.12 -4.18
CA CYS A 61 6.21 -11.59 -4.86
C CYS A 61 6.98 -12.65 -5.65
N ALA A 62 7.18 -13.84 -5.09
CA ALA A 62 7.84 -14.95 -5.77
C ALA A 62 7.00 -15.47 -6.95
N ILE A 63 5.69 -15.63 -6.75
CA ILE A 63 4.77 -16.08 -7.80
C ILE A 63 4.72 -15.07 -8.95
N THR A 64 4.62 -13.77 -8.68
CA THR A 64 4.56 -12.74 -9.72
C THR A 64 5.90 -12.63 -10.46
N THR A 65 7.02 -12.71 -9.74
CA THR A 65 8.37 -12.75 -10.32
C THR A 65 8.49 -13.86 -11.36
N LEU A 66 8.04 -15.08 -11.03
CA LEU A 66 8.14 -16.21 -11.93
C LEU A 66 7.12 -16.15 -13.06
N THR A 67 5.84 -15.99 -12.72
CA THR A 67 4.73 -16.20 -13.66
C THR A 67 4.40 -14.97 -14.51
N LEU A 68 4.63 -13.76 -14.00
CA LEU A 68 4.28 -12.51 -14.69
C LEU A 68 5.50 -11.77 -15.25
N CYS A 69 6.72 -12.05 -14.77
CA CYS A 69 7.94 -11.40 -15.27
C CYS A 69 8.86 -12.37 -15.99
N TRP A 70 9.46 -13.32 -15.27
CA TRP A 70 10.55 -14.12 -15.81
C TRP A 70 10.10 -15.08 -16.91
N ILE A 71 9.09 -15.93 -16.67
CA ILE A 71 8.61 -16.87 -17.70
C ILE A 71 8.15 -16.13 -18.96
N PRO A 72 7.28 -15.09 -18.89
CA PRO A 72 6.90 -14.31 -20.07
C PRO A 72 8.10 -13.68 -20.80
N SER A 73 9.09 -13.17 -20.07
CA SER A 73 10.28 -12.56 -20.68
C SER A 73 11.14 -13.55 -21.45
N VAL A 74 11.24 -14.79 -20.97
CA VAL A 74 11.99 -15.85 -21.65
C VAL A 74 11.28 -16.27 -22.94
N LEU A 75 9.96 -16.41 -22.88
CA LEU A 75 9.11 -16.86 -23.99
C LEU A 75 8.99 -15.82 -25.11
N THR A 76 8.79 -14.55 -24.74
CA THR A 76 8.43 -13.49 -25.69
C THR A 76 9.59 -12.57 -26.04
N LYS A 77 10.73 -12.67 -25.33
CA LYS A 77 11.89 -11.76 -25.44
C LYS A 77 11.57 -10.29 -25.12
N HIS A 78 10.50 -10.06 -24.36
CA HIS A 78 10.16 -8.75 -23.81
C HIS A 78 10.45 -8.68 -22.31
N TYR A 79 11.17 -7.65 -21.87
CA TYR A 79 11.68 -7.53 -20.50
C TYR A 79 10.92 -6.50 -19.66
N SER A 80 10.08 -5.69 -20.30
CA SER A 80 9.23 -4.67 -19.67
C SER A 80 7.96 -5.18 -18.99
N PHE A 81 7.82 -6.48 -18.74
CA PHE A 81 6.67 -6.99 -17.99
C PHE A 81 6.61 -6.42 -16.58
N VAL A 82 7.75 -6.28 -15.92
CA VAL A 82 7.80 -5.72 -14.57
C VAL A 82 7.33 -4.28 -14.54
N ASP A 83 7.65 -3.48 -15.57
CA ASP A 83 7.23 -2.07 -15.71
C ASP A 83 5.70 -1.92 -15.61
N ARG A 84 4.96 -2.90 -16.12
CA ARG A 84 3.48 -2.94 -16.08
C ARG A 84 2.94 -3.20 -14.68
N LEU A 85 3.73 -3.84 -13.82
CA LEU A 85 3.35 -4.26 -12.47
C LEU A 85 3.60 -3.17 -11.41
N TRP A 86 4.41 -2.16 -11.72
CA TRP A 86 4.75 -1.07 -10.79
C TRP A 86 3.54 -0.34 -10.20
N SER A 87 2.45 -0.22 -10.98
CA SER A 87 1.22 0.43 -10.52
C SER A 87 0.29 -0.48 -9.71
N PHE A 88 0.47 -1.80 -9.77
CA PHE A 88 -0.46 -2.77 -9.17
C PHE A 88 0.10 -3.45 -7.93
N LEU A 89 1.34 -3.94 -7.97
CA LEU A 89 1.89 -4.75 -6.88
C LEU A 89 1.98 -4.00 -5.55
N PRO A 90 2.40 -2.72 -5.50
CA PRO A 90 2.36 -1.97 -4.24
C PRO A 90 0.95 -1.86 -3.64
N VAL A 91 -0.09 -1.79 -4.46
CA VAL A 91 -1.49 -1.79 -4.01
C VAL A 91 -1.87 -3.16 -3.44
N VAL A 92 -1.50 -4.24 -4.13
CA VAL A 92 -1.75 -5.62 -3.67
C VAL A 92 -1.08 -5.89 -2.32
N TYR A 93 0.23 -5.59 -2.20
CA TYR A 93 0.97 -5.80 -0.96
C TYR A 93 0.44 -4.95 0.19
N THR A 94 0.17 -3.66 -0.05
CA THR A 94 -0.45 -2.77 0.95
C THR A 94 -1.84 -3.29 1.36
N GLY A 95 -2.61 -3.82 0.41
CA GLY A 95 -3.91 -4.43 0.66
C GLY A 95 -3.84 -5.67 1.56
N ILE A 96 -2.83 -6.53 1.36
CA ILE A 96 -2.58 -7.69 2.23
C ILE A 96 -2.36 -7.23 3.68
N PHE A 97 -1.43 -6.30 3.91
CA PHE A 97 -1.13 -5.80 5.26
C PHE A 97 -2.33 -5.09 5.89
N THR A 98 -3.08 -4.32 5.09
CA THR A 98 -4.29 -3.63 5.55
C THR A 98 -5.39 -4.61 5.92
N ALA A 99 -5.60 -5.66 5.13
CA ALA A 99 -6.59 -6.70 5.43
C ALA A 99 -6.28 -7.40 6.76
N TYR A 100 -5.00 -7.69 7.03
CA TYR A 100 -4.57 -8.26 8.30
C TYR A 100 -4.72 -7.27 9.47
N ALA A 101 -4.41 -5.99 9.25
CA ALA A 101 -4.64 -4.93 10.24
C ALA A 101 -6.13 -4.80 10.62
N VAL A 102 -7.02 -4.81 9.63
CA VAL A 102 -8.47 -4.77 9.87
C VAL A 102 -8.95 -6.04 10.56
N ARG A 103 -8.48 -7.22 10.11
CA ARG A 103 -8.79 -8.51 10.75
C ARG A 103 -8.42 -8.48 12.23
N ASP A 104 -7.21 -8.08 12.57
CA ASP A 104 -6.72 -8.11 13.95
C ASP A 104 -7.48 -7.10 14.85
N ALA A 105 -8.00 -5.99 14.28
CA ALA A 105 -8.80 -5.01 15.01
C ALA A 105 -10.28 -5.40 15.19
N TYR A 106 -10.89 -6.08 14.21
CA TYR A 106 -12.33 -6.40 14.16
C TYR A 106 -12.97 -6.95 15.46
N PRO A 107 -12.38 -7.94 16.17
CA PRO A 107 -13.01 -8.55 17.35
C PRO A 107 -13.06 -7.60 18.54
N VAL A 108 -12.09 -6.67 18.64
CA VAL A 108 -12.05 -5.63 19.67
C VAL A 108 -13.23 -4.67 19.45
N VAL A 109 -13.41 -4.22 18.22
CA VAL A 109 -14.48 -3.30 17.79
C VAL A 109 -15.86 -3.92 17.97
N TYR A 110 -16.04 -5.15 17.49
CA TYR A 110 -17.31 -5.87 17.60
C TYR A 110 -17.72 -6.07 19.06
N ALA A 111 -16.78 -6.45 19.93
CA ALA A 111 -17.08 -6.69 21.34
C ALA A 111 -17.64 -5.44 22.03
N ALA A 112 -17.17 -4.24 21.69
CA ALA A 112 -17.60 -3.05 22.41
C ALA A 112 -18.89 -2.40 21.91
N HIS A 113 -19.23 -2.52 20.62
CA HIS A 113 -20.56 -2.14 20.16
C HIS A 113 -21.65 -2.88 20.93
N ARG A 114 -21.39 -4.14 21.31
CA ARG A 114 -22.34 -4.98 22.04
C ARG A 114 -22.37 -4.74 23.56
N PHE A 115 -21.33 -4.11 24.12
CA PHE A 115 -21.30 -3.71 25.54
C PHE A 115 -22.10 -2.41 25.79
N ASP A 116 -22.13 -1.48 24.84
CA ASP A 116 -22.80 -0.17 24.96
C ASP A 116 -24.33 -0.32 25.14
N ASP A 117 -24.92 -1.38 24.60
CA ASP A 117 -26.37 -1.65 24.66
C ASP A 117 -26.86 -2.23 26.00
N SER A 118 -25.96 -2.59 26.93
CA SER A 118 -26.32 -3.48 28.04
C SER A 118 -26.23 -2.91 29.47
N ALA A 119 -25.75 -1.68 29.71
CA ALA A 119 -25.67 -1.18 31.08
C ALA A 119 -25.59 0.35 31.23
N ALA A 120 -26.60 0.90 31.92
CA ALA A 120 -26.56 2.18 32.62
C ALA A 120 -25.61 2.18 33.85
N THR A 121 -24.45 1.53 33.75
CA THR A 121 -23.47 1.44 34.83
C THR A 121 -22.24 2.28 34.48
N LEU A 122 -22.26 3.54 34.95
CA LEU A 122 -21.07 4.39 35.19
C LEU A 122 -20.02 3.57 35.96
N THR A 123 -18.70 3.66 35.76
CA THR A 123 -17.83 4.85 35.77
C THR A 123 -16.40 4.38 35.43
N LEU A 124 -15.57 5.21 34.79
CA LEU A 124 -14.15 4.98 34.40
C LEU A 124 -13.88 3.80 33.45
N THR A 125 -14.32 2.58 33.78
CA THR A 125 -14.21 1.34 32.99
C THR A 125 -14.79 1.53 31.60
N THR A 126 -16.02 2.00 31.49
CA THR A 126 -16.69 2.26 30.20
C THR A 126 -15.97 3.33 29.36
N ARG A 127 -15.36 4.34 30.00
CA ARG A 127 -14.64 5.42 29.30
C ARG A 127 -13.29 4.94 28.76
N VAL A 128 -12.59 4.12 29.53
CA VAL A 128 -11.31 3.52 29.15
C VAL A 128 -11.51 2.40 28.12
N THR A 129 -12.57 1.60 28.23
CA THR A 129 -12.98 0.66 27.17
C THR A 129 -13.24 1.39 25.86
N ARG A 130 -14.01 2.49 25.91
CA ARG A 130 -14.29 3.33 24.74
C ARG A 130 -13.01 3.96 24.17
N ALA A 131 -12.02 4.32 25.01
CA ALA A 131 -10.72 4.86 24.56
C ALA A 131 -9.83 3.80 23.89
N GLY A 132 -9.74 2.58 24.46
CA GLY A 132 -9.05 1.43 23.83
C GLY A 132 -9.73 0.96 22.54
N LEU A 133 -11.03 1.25 22.40
CA LEU A 133 -11.80 0.99 21.19
C LEU A 133 -11.51 1.98 20.07
N VAL A 134 -11.64 3.27 20.39
CA VAL A 134 -11.32 4.36 19.47
C VAL A 134 -9.86 4.21 19.01
N ALA A 135 -8.98 3.79 19.91
CA ALA A 135 -7.61 3.40 19.60
C ALA A 135 -7.49 2.30 18.51
N ALA A 136 -8.14 1.15 18.68
CA ALA A 136 -8.10 0.05 17.71
C ALA A 136 -8.77 0.43 16.38
N ASP A 137 -9.91 1.13 16.43
CA ASP A 137 -10.62 1.67 15.27
C ASP A 137 -9.74 2.65 14.48
N LEU A 138 -9.04 3.54 15.18
CA LEU A 138 -8.18 4.53 14.54
C LEU A 138 -6.94 3.89 13.94
N MET A 139 -6.38 2.84 14.53
CA MET A 139 -5.24 2.12 13.94
C MET A 139 -5.64 1.38 12.66
N ALA A 140 -6.78 0.67 12.68
CA ALA A 140 -7.32 0.04 11.48
C ALA A 140 -7.71 1.08 10.41
N LEU A 141 -8.33 2.19 10.81
CA LEU A 141 -8.67 3.31 9.93
C LEU A 141 -7.42 3.92 9.28
N ARG A 142 -6.33 4.08 10.02
CA ARG A 142 -5.06 4.58 9.48
C ARG A 142 -4.53 3.64 8.38
N SER A 143 -4.54 2.33 8.60
CA SER A 143 -4.14 1.36 7.56
C SER A 143 -5.06 1.42 6.34
N VAL A 144 -6.37 1.58 6.53
CA VAL A 144 -7.33 1.76 5.44
C VAL A 144 -7.07 3.05 4.67
N VAL A 145 -6.84 4.18 5.36
CA VAL A 145 -6.48 5.46 4.72
C VAL A 145 -5.20 5.30 3.90
N GLN A 146 -4.17 4.65 4.46
CA GLN A 146 -2.94 4.37 3.72
C GLN A 146 -3.22 3.55 2.46
N PHE A 147 -4.02 2.50 2.56
CA PHE A 147 -4.41 1.70 1.40
C PHE A 147 -5.12 2.53 0.34
N LEU A 148 -6.08 3.39 0.73
CA LEU A 148 -6.80 4.25 -0.20
C LEU A 148 -5.87 5.26 -0.90
N LEU A 149 -4.91 5.82 -0.18
CA LEU A 149 -3.90 6.71 -0.78
C LEU A 149 -3.00 5.94 -1.76
N VAL A 150 -2.50 4.76 -1.38
CA VAL A 150 -1.71 3.89 -2.28
C VAL A 150 -2.52 3.47 -3.50
N LEU A 151 -3.81 3.17 -3.33
CA LEU A 151 -4.74 2.85 -4.42
C LEU A 151 -4.92 4.04 -5.36
N ALA A 152 -5.10 5.25 -4.83
CA ALA A 152 -5.21 6.47 -5.63
C ALA A 152 -3.91 6.76 -6.43
N TRP A 153 -2.75 6.59 -5.80
CA TRP A 153 -1.45 6.71 -6.48
C TRP A 153 -1.27 5.63 -7.55
N GLY A 154 -1.59 4.38 -7.24
CA GLY A 154 -1.54 3.26 -8.19
C GLY A 154 -2.46 3.49 -9.40
N ALA A 155 -3.70 3.93 -9.17
CA ALA A 155 -4.65 4.29 -10.23
C ALA A 155 -4.11 5.42 -11.12
N ARG A 156 -3.50 6.44 -10.52
CA ARG A 156 -2.83 7.52 -11.25
C ARG A 156 -1.66 7.02 -12.09
N LEU A 157 -0.81 6.15 -11.54
CA LEU A 157 0.32 5.57 -12.28
C LEU A 157 -0.18 4.74 -13.46
N SER A 158 -1.20 3.89 -13.23
CA SER A 158 -1.83 3.10 -14.28
C SER A 158 -2.39 3.99 -15.38
N TYR A 159 -3.09 5.08 -15.04
CA TYR A 159 -3.59 6.03 -16.04
C TYR A 159 -2.46 6.69 -16.84
N ASN A 160 -1.39 7.14 -16.17
CA ASN A 160 -0.25 7.77 -16.83
C ASN A 160 0.50 6.81 -17.76
N TYR A 161 0.63 5.55 -17.36
CA TYR A 161 1.26 4.51 -18.17
C TYR A 161 0.37 4.07 -19.35
N TYR A 162 -0.95 3.97 -19.12
CA TYR A 162 -1.95 3.67 -20.14
C TYR A 162 -1.97 4.72 -21.27
N ARG A 163 -2.05 6.01 -20.94
CA ARG A 163 -2.11 7.07 -21.96
C ARG A 163 -0.81 7.21 -22.76
N LYS A 164 0.31 6.72 -22.22
CA LYS A 164 1.61 6.62 -22.91
C LYS A 164 1.70 5.39 -23.82
N GLY A 165 0.68 4.52 -23.82
CA GLY A 165 0.66 3.28 -24.58
C GLY A 165 1.44 2.14 -23.93
N GLY A 166 1.87 2.26 -22.68
CA GLY A 166 2.76 1.27 -22.03
C GLY A 166 2.14 -0.12 -21.80
N TYR A 167 0.81 -0.23 -21.86
CA TYR A 167 0.10 -1.51 -21.82
C TYR A 167 -0.11 -2.13 -23.21
N GLN A 168 0.20 -1.43 -24.29
CA GLN A 168 0.06 -1.96 -25.64
C GLN A 168 1.10 -3.06 -25.88
N TRP A 169 0.75 -4.03 -26.72
CA TRP A 169 1.74 -4.91 -27.33
C TRP A 169 2.18 -4.27 -28.65
N PRO A 170 3.49 -4.08 -28.95
CA PRO A 170 4.69 -4.61 -28.29
C PRO A 170 5.49 -3.55 -27.50
N SER A 171 4.84 -2.63 -26.79
CA SER A 171 5.55 -1.51 -26.14
C SER A 171 6.55 -2.02 -25.10
N GLU A 172 7.83 -1.75 -25.34
CA GLU A 172 8.96 -2.11 -24.48
C GLU A 172 9.82 -0.88 -24.21
N ASP A 173 10.42 -0.84 -23.02
CA ASP A 173 11.35 0.22 -22.66
C ASP A 173 12.63 0.12 -23.49
N TYR A 174 12.94 1.20 -24.21
CA TYR A 174 14.12 1.31 -25.05
C TYR A 174 15.44 1.09 -24.28
N ARG A 175 15.43 1.26 -22.95
CA ARG A 175 16.59 1.00 -22.09
C ARG A 175 17.06 -0.44 -22.18
N TRP A 176 16.17 -1.41 -22.38
CA TRP A 176 16.56 -2.81 -22.48
C TRP A 176 17.43 -3.10 -23.71
N GLU A 177 17.10 -2.50 -24.86
CA GLU A 177 17.93 -2.62 -26.07
C GLU A 177 19.33 -2.04 -25.84
N TYR A 178 19.41 -0.90 -25.16
CA TYR A 178 20.70 -0.28 -24.83
C TYR A 178 21.54 -1.16 -23.89
N VAL A 179 20.92 -1.74 -22.84
CA VAL A 179 21.61 -2.65 -21.91
C VAL A 179 22.06 -3.92 -22.63
N GLN A 180 21.23 -4.49 -23.51
CA GLN A 180 21.62 -5.65 -24.34
C GLN A 180 22.85 -5.35 -25.21
N ARG A 181 22.91 -4.16 -25.83
CA ARG A 181 24.08 -3.72 -26.60
C ARG A 181 25.33 -3.60 -25.72
N ILE A 182 25.21 -3.17 -24.47
CA ILE A 182 26.34 -3.13 -23.52
C ILE A 182 26.79 -4.55 -23.19
N VAL A 183 25.87 -5.45 -22.84
CA VAL A 183 26.20 -6.84 -22.51
C VAL A 183 26.87 -7.53 -23.72
N ALA A 184 26.36 -7.31 -24.93
CA ALA A 184 26.95 -7.83 -26.16
C ALA A 184 28.40 -7.36 -26.41
N LYS A 185 28.75 -6.14 -26.00
CA LYS A 185 30.13 -5.64 -26.08
C LYS A 185 31.06 -6.30 -25.05
N LEU A 186 30.53 -6.70 -23.89
CA LEU A 186 31.31 -7.27 -22.78
C LEU A 186 31.51 -8.79 -22.91
N THR A 187 30.64 -9.48 -23.66
CA THR A 187 30.65 -10.94 -23.75
C THR A 187 31.04 -11.40 -25.17
N PRO A 188 32.25 -11.92 -25.40
CA PRO A 188 32.73 -12.24 -26.75
C PRO A 188 32.10 -13.51 -27.37
N PHE A 189 31.55 -14.41 -26.56
CA PHE A 189 30.93 -15.66 -27.02
C PHE A 189 29.40 -15.61 -26.90
N SER A 190 28.68 -16.05 -27.94
CA SER A 190 27.22 -15.99 -28.01
C SER A 190 26.50 -16.78 -26.89
N TRP A 191 27.00 -17.98 -26.55
CA TRP A 191 26.44 -18.77 -25.45
C TRP A 191 26.63 -18.07 -24.09
N PHE A 192 27.77 -17.41 -23.89
CA PHE A 192 28.08 -16.67 -22.67
C PHE A 192 27.25 -15.39 -22.57
N ASN A 193 27.04 -14.68 -23.68
CA ASN A 193 26.12 -13.54 -23.75
C ASN A 193 24.71 -13.93 -23.28
N THR A 194 24.20 -15.04 -23.82
CA THR A 194 22.86 -15.53 -23.49
C THR A 194 22.75 -15.90 -22.01
N LEU A 195 23.77 -16.57 -21.46
CA LEU A 195 23.82 -16.92 -20.04
C LEU A 195 23.81 -15.66 -19.16
N VAL A 196 24.71 -14.70 -19.42
CA VAL A 196 24.80 -13.44 -18.66
C VAL A 196 23.49 -12.68 -18.74
N TRP A 197 22.87 -12.63 -19.92
CA TRP A 197 21.58 -11.96 -20.11
C TRP A 197 20.45 -12.65 -19.33
N GLN A 198 20.39 -13.99 -19.30
CA GLN A 198 19.38 -14.70 -18.52
C GLN A 198 19.59 -14.57 -17.01
N VAL A 199 20.84 -14.55 -16.53
CA VAL A 199 21.16 -14.28 -15.13
C VAL A 199 20.74 -12.86 -14.75
N PHE A 200 21.06 -11.88 -15.60
CA PHE A 200 20.64 -10.48 -15.40
C PHE A 200 19.12 -10.34 -15.42
N ASN A 201 18.45 -10.98 -16.37
CA ASN A 201 17.00 -10.98 -16.48
C ASN A 201 16.33 -11.58 -15.22
N PHE A 202 16.76 -12.75 -14.78
CA PHE A 202 16.19 -13.38 -13.59
C PHE A 202 16.51 -12.58 -12.32
N GLY A 203 17.79 -12.24 -12.10
CA GLY A 203 18.22 -11.59 -10.87
C GLY A 203 17.82 -10.12 -10.77
N PHE A 204 18.16 -9.32 -11.78
CA PHE A 204 17.92 -7.87 -11.73
C PHE A 204 16.51 -7.50 -12.22
N ILE A 205 16.09 -7.96 -13.40
CA ILE A 205 14.81 -7.52 -13.99
C ILE A 205 13.62 -8.13 -13.25
N ALA A 206 13.63 -9.44 -13.02
CA ALA A 206 12.51 -10.12 -12.39
C ALA A 206 12.56 -10.02 -10.86
N VAL A 207 13.59 -10.58 -10.21
CA VAL A 207 13.66 -10.69 -8.75
C VAL A 207 13.83 -9.33 -8.08
N PHE A 208 14.89 -8.59 -8.39
CA PHE A 208 15.21 -7.34 -7.69
C PHE A 208 14.10 -6.29 -7.83
N GLN A 209 13.55 -6.09 -9.03
CA GLN A 209 12.44 -5.14 -9.24
C GLN A 209 11.18 -5.54 -8.45
N ASN A 210 10.78 -6.82 -8.42
CA ASN A 210 9.62 -7.26 -7.62
C ASN A 210 9.87 -7.11 -6.12
N VAL A 211 11.09 -7.40 -5.64
CA VAL A 211 11.48 -7.18 -4.25
C VAL A 211 11.45 -5.68 -3.91
N LEU A 212 11.87 -4.80 -4.82
CA LEU A 212 11.72 -3.35 -4.65
C LEU A 212 10.25 -2.94 -4.52
N LEU A 213 9.36 -3.49 -5.34
CA LEU A 213 7.91 -3.21 -5.26
C LEU A 213 7.30 -3.67 -3.93
N LEU A 214 7.76 -4.81 -3.39
CA LEU A 214 7.42 -5.22 -2.03
C LEU A 214 7.99 -4.24 -0.99
N GLY A 215 9.24 -3.82 -1.17
CA GLY A 215 9.91 -2.81 -0.34
C GLY A 215 9.17 -1.47 -0.27
N LEU A 216 8.53 -1.04 -1.36
CA LEU A 216 7.66 0.16 -1.37
C LEU A 216 6.44 0.04 -0.43
N SER A 217 6.05 -1.20 -0.09
CA SER A 217 4.92 -1.50 0.79
C SER A 217 5.35 -1.80 2.23
N TYR A 218 6.66 -1.78 2.51
CA TYR A 218 7.21 -1.98 3.85
C TYR A 218 6.61 -1.07 4.93
N PRO A 219 6.27 0.22 4.67
CA PRO A 219 5.62 1.05 5.68
C PRO A 219 4.27 0.51 6.14
N ALA A 220 3.49 -0.10 5.24
CA ALA A 220 2.20 -0.72 5.58
C ALA A 220 2.39 -1.98 6.44
N TYR A 221 3.44 -2.75 6.16
CA TYR A 221 3.82 -3.88 7.00
C TYR A 221 4.23 -3.43 8.40
N LEU A 222 5.05 -2.38 8.51
CA LEU A 222 5.46 -1.82 9.79
C LEU A 222 4.26 -1.30 10.60
N ALA A 223 3.29 -0.65 9.92
CA ALA A 223 2.05 -0.21 10.53
C ALA A 223 1.25 -1.39 11.12
N TRP A 224 1.10 -2.47 10.36
CA TRP A 224 0.50 -3.71 10.87
C TRP A 224 1.27 -4.28 12.06
N GLN A 225 2.61 -4.36 11.99
CA GLN A 225 3.42 -4.88 13.10
C GLN A 225 3.25 -4.09 14.40
N ILE A 226 3.25 -2.76 14.32
CA ILE A 226 3.05 -1.88 15.48
C ILE A 226 1.65 -2.08 16.06
N GLN A 227 0.62 -2.16 15.21
CA GLN A 227 -0.74 -2.45 15.65
C GLN A 227 -0.86 -3.82 16.29
N HIS A 228 -0.33 -4.85 15.65
CA HIS A 228 -0.35 -6.22 16.14
C HIS A 228 0.36 -6.33 17.49
N ALA A 229 1.54 -5.72 17.65
CA ALA A 229 2.26 -5.67 18.91
C ALA A 229 1.47 -4.96 20.02
N GLY A 230 0.80 -3.85 19.70
CA GLY A 230 -0.06 -3.13 20.65
C GLY A 230 -1.26 -3.95 21.11
N LEU A 231 -1.93 -4.64 20.19
CA LEU A 231 -3.04 -5.55 20.50
C LEU A 231 -2.55 -6.73 21.37
N MET A 232 -1.36 -7.26 21.09
CA MET A 232 -0.75 -8.37 21.84
C MET A 232 -0.34 -8.03 23.26
N ALA A 233 0.24 -6.85 23.48
CA ALA A 233 0.56 -6.37 24.81
C ALA A 233 -0.71 -6.24 25.67
N GLY A 234 -1.81 -5.76 25.07
CA GLY A 234 -3.11 -5.71 25.73
C GLY A 234 -3.66 -7.10 26.08
N GLU A 235 -3.64 -8.03 25.13
CA GLU A 235 -4.16 -9.40 25.34
C GLU A 235 -3.39 -10.16 26.44
N THR A 236 -2.06 -10.08 26.44
CA THR A 236 -1.23 -10.78 27.43
C THR A 236 -1.52 -10.29 28.86
N LEU A 237 -1.54 -8.96 29.03
CA LEU A 237 -1.84 -8.32 30.31
C LEU A 237 -3.25 -8.70 30.82
N PHE A 238 -4.22 -8.76 29.90
CA PHE A 238 -5.58 -9.18 30.21
C PHE A 238 -5.64 -10.63 30.72
N ARG A 239 -4.93 -11.56 30.06
CA ARG A 239 -4.94 -12.97 30.43
C ARG A 239 -4.27 -13.24 31.77
N GLU A 240 -3.15 -12.57 32.04
CA GLU A 240 -2.46 -12.64 33.33
C GLU A 240 -3.40 -12.21 34.46
N GLN A 241 -4.07 -11.07 34.27
CA GLN A 241 -5.00 -10.57 35.27
C GLN A 241 -6.28 -11.42 35.38
N LEU A 242 -6.80 -12.00 34.29
CA LEU A 242 -7.93 -12.94 34.35
C LEU A 242 -7.60 -14.19 35.17
N THR A 243 -6.36 -14.68 35.02
CA THR A 243 -5.88 -15.87 35.74
C THR A 243 -5.81 -15.58 37.23
N LEU A 244 -5.31 -14.41 37.62
CA LEU A 244 -5.30 -13.95 39.01
C LEU A 244 -6.71 -13.77 39.58
N VAL A 245 -7.64 -13.22 38.79
CA VAL A 245 -9.05 -13.04 39.17
C VAL A 245 -9.77 -14.38 39.38
N SER A 246 -9.45 -15.40 38.58
CA SER A 246 -10.06 -16.73 38.68
C SER A 246 -9.74 -17.48 39.98
N GLN A 247 -8.75 -17.00 40.75
CA GLN A 247 -8.29 -17.60 42.00
C GLN A 247 -8.86 -16.91 43.25
N LEU A 248 -9.73 -15.90 43.09
CA LEU A 248 -10.24 -15.05 44.18
C LEU A 248 -11.75 -15.23 44.40
N ASP A 249 -12.22 -14.86 45.60
CA ASP A 249 -13.63 -14.95 45.98
C ASP A 249 -14.57 -14.15 45.03
N PRO A 250 -15.85 -14.53 44.88
CA PRO A 250 -16.79 -13.98 43.90
C PRO A 250 -17.01 -12.45 43.94
N GLU A 251 -16.85 -11.82 45.11
CA GLU A 251 -16.97 -10.37 45.25
C GLU A 251 -15.67 -9.62 44.89
N HIS A 252 -14.50 -10.16 45.28
CA HIS A 252 -13.19 -9.60 44.98
C HIS A 252 -12.82 -9.76 43.50
N SER A 253 -13.23 -10.87 42.90
CA SER A 253 -13.02 -11.17 41.48
C SER A 253 -13.70 -10.15 40.55
N ARG A 254 -14.89 -9.62 40.90
CA ARG A 254 -15.57 -8.59 40.09
C ARG A 254 -14.82 -7.26 40.05
N ALA A 255 -14.31 -6.79 41.19
CA ALA A 255 -13.57 -5.53 41.27
C ALA A 255 -12.22 -5.63 40.53
N LEU A 256 -11.47 -6.70 40.75
CA LEU A 256 -10.18 -6.91 40.09
C LEU A 256 -10.32 -7.23 38.60
N PHE A 257 -11.40 -7.89 38.17
CA PHE A 257 -11.73 -8.06 36.75
C PHE A 257 -11.96 -6.72 36.05
N SER A 258 -12.68 -5.80 36.71
CA SER A 258 -12.91 -4.46 36.16
C SER A 258 -11.61 -3.66 36.04
N GLN A 259 -10.71 -3.78 37.03
CA GLN A 259 -9.35 -3.21 36.99
C GLN A 259 -8.46 -3.85 35.92
N ALA A 260 -8.61 -5.16 35.71
CA ALA A 260 -7.86 -5.90 34.72
C ALA A 260 -8.22 -5.48 33.29
N LEU A 261 -9.52 -5.43 33.03
CA LEU A 261 -10.10 -4.92 31.79
C LEU A 261 -9.66 -3.47 31.54
N LEU A 262 -9.66 -2.62 32.57
CA LEU A 262 -9.15 -1.26 32.53
C LEU A 262 -7.67 -1.19 32.12
N THR A 263 -6.83 -2.07 32.66
CA THR A 263 -5.38 -2.06 32.38
C THR A 263 -5.09 -2.52 30.94
N ARG A 264 -5.78 -3.56 30.45
CA ARG A 264 -5.74 -4.00 29.03
C ARG A 264 -6.08 -2.85 28.09
N LEU A 265 -7.12 -2.10 28.44
CA LEU A 265 -7.68 -1.04 27.60
C LEU A 265 -6.87 0.25 27.70
N GLN A 266 -6.21 0.52 28.84
CA GLN A 266 -5.24 1.61 28.98
C GLN A 266 -3.95 1.34 28.20
N GLY A 267 -3.42 0.11 28.20
CA GLY A 267 -2.21 -0.24 27.44
C GLY A 267 -2.41 -0.11 25.92
N THR A 268 -3.57 -0.55 25.42
CA THR A 268 -3.96 -0.39 24.01
C THR A 268 -4.30 1.07 23.66
N ALA A 269 -4.95 1.81 24.56
CA ALA A 269 -5.25 3.24 24.38
C ALA A 269 -4.00 4.12 24.39
N LEU A 270 -3.05 3.91 25.32
CA LEU A 270 -1.79 4.67 25.39
C LEU A 270 -0.92 4.44 24.14
N ALA A 271 -0.91 3.22 23.59
CA ALA A 271 -0.19 2.92 22.36
C ALA A 271 -0.81 3.62 21.13
N ALA A 272 -2.14 3.69 21.02
CA ALA A 272 -2.82 4.29 19.88
C ALA A 272 -3.01 5.81 19.96
N LEU A 273 -3.15 6.37 21.18
CA LEU A 273 -3.30 7.81 21.45
C LEU A 273 -1.95 8.54 21.55
N SER A 274 -0.83 7.82 21.43
CA SER A 274 0.52 8.39 21.49
C SER A 274 0.82 9.45 20.41
N ARG A 275 -0.01 9.57 19.37
CA ARG A 275 0.06 10.62 18.34
C ARG A 275 -1.21 11.48 18.23
N PRO A 276 -1.08 12.81 18.15
CA PRO A 276 -2.22 13.68 17.89
C PRO A 276 -2.76 13.46 16.47
N HIS A 277 -4.06 13.17 16.35
CA HIS A 277 -4.77 12.96 15.08
C HIS A 277 -4.61 14.09 14.04
N LEU A 278 -4.24 15.29 14.51
CA LEU A 278 -3.90 16.44 13.66
C LEU A 278 -2.67 16.18 12.79
N LEU A 279 -1.66 15.48 13.29
CA LEU A 279 -0.47 15.12 12.51
C LEU A 279 -0.83 14.14 11.39
N ASP A 280 -1.68 13.15 11.66
CA ASP A 280 -2.15 12.23 10.64
C ASP A 280 -2.90 12.98 9.53
N GLY A 281 -3.80 13.89 9.92
CA GLY A 281 -4.52 14.76 8.98
C GLY A 281 -3.58 15.63 8.15
N LEU A 282 -2.57 16.26 8.78
CA LEU A 282 -1.56 17.05 8.07
C LEU A 282 -0.74 16.19 7.10
N VAL A 283 -0.34 14.98 7.49
CA VAL A 283 0.41 14.07 6.61
C VAL A 283 -0.47 13.63 5.43
N VAL A 284 -1.76 13.35 5.64
CA VAL A 284 -2.70 13.05 4.54
C VAL A 284 -2.82 14.25 3.59
N VAL A 285 -3.00 15.47 4.12
CA VAL A 285 -3.09 16.69 3.29
C VAL A 285 -1.80 16.93 2.51
N LEU A 286 -0.63 16.79 3.14
CA LEU A 286 0.66 16.90 2.49
C LEU A 286 0.84 15.84 1.41
N TRP A 287 0.46 14.59 1.71
CA TRP A 287 0.52 13.49 0.75
C TRP A 287 -0.38 13.74 -0.46
N LEU A 288 -1.63 14.20 -0.24
CA LEU A 288 -2.54 14.57 -1.33
C LEU A 288 -2.00 15.75 -2.14
N GLY A 289 -1.42 16.75 -1.48
CA GLY A 289 -0.74 17.87 -2.12
C GLY A 289 0.42 17.41 -3.02
N LEU A 290 1.21 16.44 -2.56
CA LEU A 290 2.28 15.83 -3.35
C LEU A 290 1.73 15.01 -4.53
N LEU A 291 0.62 14.27 -4.35
CA LEU A 291 -0.03 13.55 -5.44
C LEU A 291 -0.53 14.51 -6.53
N VAL A 292 -1.14 15.64 -6.12
CA VAL A 292 -1.55 16.71 -7.02
C VAL A 292 -0.33 17.33 -7.71
N GLY A 293 0.73 17.65 -6.96
CA GLY A 293 1.97 18.22 -7.51
C GLY A 293 2.62 17.30 -8.55
N GLU A 294 2.72 16.01 -8.25
CA GLU A 294 3.20 14.98 -9.17
C GLU A 294 2.29 14.92 -10.42
N THR A 295 0.97 14.99 -10.25
CA THR A 295 0.00 14.94 -11.37
C THR A 295 0.13 16.15 -12.28
N VAL A 296 0.26 17.34 -11.71
CA VAL A 296 0.47 18.58 -12.45
C VAL A 296 1.81 18.57 -13.18
N ALA A 297 2.88 18.14 -12.51
CA ALA A 297 4.20 18.04 -13.11
C ALA A 297 4.20 17.08 -14.32
N ASP A 298 3.64 15.88 -14.17
CA ASP A 298 3.53 14.93 -15.28
C ASP A 298 2.65 15.46 -16.41
N GLN A 299 1.57 16.18 -16.10
CA GLN A 299 0.72 16.78 -17.13
C GLN A 299 1.44 17.88 -17.92
N GLN A 300 2.19 18.75 -17.24
CA GLN A 300 3.03 19.76 -17.88
C GLN A 300 4.08 19.11 -18.78
N GLN A 301 4.77 18.09 -18.28
CA GLN A 301 5.78 17.36 -19.04
C GLN A 301 5.16 16.64 -20.25
N TRP A 302 3.97 16.06 -20.09
CA TRP A 302 3.26 15.41 -21.19
C TRP A 302 2.87 16.40 -22.29
N ASN A 303 2.29 17.54 -21.93
CA ASN A 303 1.91 18.57 -22.90
C ASN A 303 3.14 19.05 -23.67
N PHE A 304 4.24 19.30 -22.97
CA PHE A 304 5.52 19.63 -23.59
C PHE A 304 5.99 18.58 -24.59
N HIS A 305 5.98 17.29 -24.23
CA HIS A 305 6.42 16.22 -25.13
C HIS A 305 5.50 16.04 -26.34
N GLN A 306 4.18 16.22 -26.16
CA GLN A 306 3.22 16.22 -27.27
C GLN A 306 3.54 17.32 -28.29
N VAL A 307 3.78 18.55 -27.82
CA VAL A 307 4.15 19.67 -28.71
C VAL A 307 5.53 19.44 -29.34
N LYS A 308 6.50 18.95 -28.57
CA LYS A 308 7.85 18.62 -29.07
C LYS A 308 7.82 17.56 -30.16
N ALA A 309 7.04 16.49 -30.00
CA ALA A 309 6.91 15.43 -30.99
C ALA A 309 6.28 15.93 -32.30
N ARG A 310 5.25 16.80 -32.20
CA ARG A 310 4.65 17.47 -33.38
C ARG A 310 5.66 18.38 -34.09
N PHE A 311 6.46 19.12 -33.33
CA PHE A 311 7.50 19.98 -33.90
C PHE A 311 8.61 19.18 -34.58
N GLN A 312 9.07 18.08 -33.97
CA GLN A 312 10.11 17.22 -34.54
C GLN A 312 9.63 16.49 -35.81
N SER A 313 8.42 15.95 -35.81
CA SER A 313 7.82 15.33 -37.00
C SER A 313 7.64 16.34 -38.15
N PHE A 314 7.20 17.55 -37.83
CA PHE A 314 7.13 18.65 -38.80
C PHE A 314 8.50 19.05 -39.36
N GLN A 315 9.53 19.20 -38.51
CA GLN A 315 10.90 19.47 -38.95
C GLN A 315 11.47 18.34 -39.82
N GLN A 316 11.14 17.08 -39.51
CA GLN A 316 11.58 15.93 -40.30
C GLN A 316 10.88 15.88 -41.67
N TRP A 317 9.58 16.18 -41.73
CA TRP A 317 8.83 16.34 -42.98
C TRP A 317 9.42 17.47 -43.86
N HIS A 318 9.68 18.64 -43.27
CA HIS A 318 10.29 19.78 -43.98
C HIS A 318 11.72 19.52 -44.47
N ARG A 319 12.56 18.83 -43.67
CA ARG A 319 13.90 18.43 -44.15
C ARG A 319 13.84 17.52 -45.38
N ASN A 320 12.78 16.72 -45.49
CA ASN A 320 12.55 15.85 -46.63
C ASN A 320 11.83 16.58 -47.78
N GLN A 321 11.33 17.81 -47.59
CA GLN A 321 10.61 18.62 -48.56
C GLN A 321 11.06 20.11 -48.50
N VAL A 322 12.20 20.46 -49.15
CA VAL A 322 12.68 21.83 -49.49
C VAL A 322 12.86 22.83 -48.31
N PRO A 323 13.93 23.66 -48.24
CA PRO A 323 14.24 24.45 -47.05
C PRO A 323 13.25 25.61 -46.85
N ALA A 324 12.35 25.47 -45.88
CA ALA A 324 11.56 26.58 -45.39
C ALA A 324 12.50 27.62 -44.76
N THR A 325 12.49 28.84 -45.30
CA THR A 325 13.09 29.99 -44.62
C THR A 325 12.36 30.18 -43.29
N GLY A 326 13.09 30.47 -42.21
CA GLY A 326 12.62 30.33 -40.82
C GLY A 326 11.34 31.10 -40.43
N ALA A 327 10.80 31.96 -41.29
CA ALA A 327 9.59 32.75 -41.07
C ALA A 327 8.28 31.95 -41.31
N GLU A 328 8.24 31.04 -42.29
CA GLU A 328 7.02 30.26 -42.60
C GLU A 328 6.76 29.14 -41.57
N VAL A 329 7.84 28.57 -41.03
CA VAL A 329 7.86 27.56 -39.94
C VAL A 329 7.21 28.11 -38.66
N GLU A 330 7.33 29.41 -38.41
CA GLU A 330 6.82 30.07 -37.22
C GLU A 330 5.30 30.37 -37.30
N ALA A 331 4.77 30.43 -38.51
CA ALA A 331 3.35 30.66 -38.81
C ALA A 331 2.48 29.40 -38.73
N THR A 332 3.05 28.19 -38.90
CA THR A 332 2.31 26.91 -38.81
C THR A 332 2.09 26.44 -37.38
N LEU A 333 2.83 27.00 -36.41
CA LEU A 333 2.74 26.68 -34.98
C LEU A 333 1.76 27.57 -34.21
N VAL A 334 0.83 28.24 -34.89
CA VAL A 334 -0.11 29.22 -34.29
C VAL A 334 -1.32 28.52 -33.69
N GLU A 335 -1.08 27.44 -32.93
CA GLU A 335 -2.08 26.93 -31.98
C GLU A 335 -1.82 27.51 -30.58
N PRO A 336 -2.85 27.85 -29.80
CA PRO A 336 -2.68 28.44 -28.46
C PRO A 336 -1.78 27.62 -27.53
N ALA A 337 -1.88 26.28 -27.59
CA ALA A 337 -1.07 25.36 -26.77
C ALA A 337 0.41 25.28 -27.23
N ALA A 338 0.66 25.40 -28.53
CA ALA A 338 2.02 25.43 -29.07
C ALA A 338 2.73 26.74 -28.73
N THR A 339 1.98 27.84 -28.56
CA THR A 339 2.53 29.17 -28.24
C THR A 339 3.15 29.19 -26.84
N ILE A 340 2.49 28.58 -25.85
CA ILE A 340 2.96 28.53 -24.45
C ILE A 340 4.30 27.77 -24.36
N TYR A 341 4.39 26.60 -25.01
CA TYR A 341 5.61 25.77 -24.97
C TYR A 341 6.61 26.07 -26.08
N ARG A 342 6.37 27.07 -26.94
CA ARG A 342 7.22 27.35 -28.11
C ARG A 342 8.68 27.58 -27.73
N GLN A 343 8.91 28.43 -26.72
CA GLN A 343 10.26 28.73 -26.24
C GLN A 343 10.92 27.51 -25.58
N ASP A 344 10.15 26.73 -24.81
CA ASP A 344 10.62 25.51 -24.17
C ASP A 344 11.04 24.45 -25.19
N VAL A 345 10.25 24.27 -26.26
CA VAL A 345 10.57 23.34 -27.35
C VAL A 345 11.84 23.75 -28.08
N ARG A 346 12.04 25.06 -28.33
CA ARG A 346 13.28 25.59 -28.92
C ARG A 346 14.50 25.34 -28.02
N ARG A 347 14.35 25.49 -26.70
CA ARG A 347 15.41 25.18 -25.72
C ARG A 347 15.67 23.67 -25.61
N GLY A 348 14.65 22.86 -25.92
CA GLY A 348 14.70 21.40 -25.86
C GLY A 348 14.29 20.81 -24.51
N PHE A 349 14.04 21.65 -23.50
CA PHE A 349 13.61 21.28 -22.15
C PHE A 349 12.59 22.29 -21.60
N LEU A 350 11.77 21.81 -20.65
CA LEU A 350 10.68 22.58 -20.05
C LEU A 350 11.21 23.55 -18.98
N THR A 351 10.82 24.83 -19.06
CA THR A 351 11.24 25.87 -18.09
C THR A 351 10.09 26.64 -17.45
N THR A 352 8.85 26.25 -17.75
CA THR A 352 7.62 26.89 -17.27
C THR A 352 6.92 26.02 -16.22
N GLY A 353 6.01 26.63 -15.44
CA GLY A 353 5.25 25.92 -14.41
C GLY A 353 6.14 25.41 -13.27
N LEU A 354 5.94 24.15 -12.86
CA LEU A 354 6.72 23.54 -11.77
C LEU A 354 8.19 23.34 -12.16
N PHE A 355 8.47 23.22 -13.46
CA PHE A 355 9.82 23.01 -13.99
C PHE A 355 10.68 24.28 -13.99
N ALA A 356 10.08 25.44 -13.70
CA ALA A 356 10.83 26.67 -13.45
C ALA A 356 11.64 26.61 -12.13
N TYR A 357 11.17 25.82 -11.16
CA TYR A 357 11.76 25.73 -9.82
C TYR A 357 12.65 24.50 -9.62
N SER A 358 12.37 23.41 -10.33
CA SER A 358 13.12 22.15 -10.25
C SER A 358 13.17 21.45 -11.60
N ARG A 359 14.27 20.75 -11.90
CA ARG A 359 14.36 19.93 -13.12
C ARG A 359 13.51 18.67 -13.08
N HIS A 360 13.19 18.19 -11.87
CA HIS A 360 12.46 16.94 -11.66
C HIS A 360 11.41 17.08 -10.53
N PRO A 361 10.40 17.95 -10.70
CA PRO A 361 9.37 18.17 -9.70
C PRO A 361 8.49 16.93 -9.50
N ASN A 362 8.23 16.16 -10.57
CA ASN A 362 7.51 14.88 -10.47
C ASN A 362 8.28 13.87 -9.61
N PHE A 363 9.58 13.67 -9.87
CA PHE A 363 10.42 12.76 -9.09
C PHE A 363 10.52 13.16 -7.62
N PHE A 364 10.63 14.47 -7.34
CA PHE A 364 10.59 14.99 -5.97
C PHE A 364 9.29 14.59 -5.27
N CYS A 365 8.14 14.76 -5.94
CA CYS A 365 6.85 14.38 -5.39
C CYS A 365 6.76 12.86 -5.20
N GLU A 366 7.17 12.06 -6.20
CA GLU A 366 7.13 10.59 -6.15
C GLU A 366 7.98 10.00 -5.01
N ILE A 367 9.24 10.45 -4.87
CA ILE A 367 10.09 10.04 -3.73
C ILE A 367 9.44 10.44 -2.42
N SER A 368 8.90 11.66 -2.35
CA SER A 368 8.26 12.17 -1.14
C SER A 368 7.05 11.32 -0.78
N LEU A 369 6.18 10.99 -1.73
CA LEU A 369 5.02 10.11 -1.52
C LEU A 369 5.42 8.73 -0.98
N CYS A 370 6.54 8.17 -1.45
CA CYS A 370 7.09 6.92 -0.92
C CYS A 370 7.61 7.06 0.52
N LYS A 371 8.29 8.18 0.85
CA LYS A 371 8.84 8.43 2.19
C LYS A 371 7.77 8.83 3.21
N PHE A 372 6.76 9.61 2.83
CA PHE A 372 5.69 10.06 3.72
C PHE A 372 4.78 8.91 4.19
N LYS A 373 4.72 7.79 3.44
CA LYS A 373 4.08 6.54 3.91
C LYS A 373 4.71 6.02 5.22
N VAL A 374 6.02 6.18 5.39
CA VAL A 374 6.75 5.81 6.63
C VAL A 374 6.38 6.76 7.77
N LEU A 375 6.26 8.05 7.48
CA LEU A 375 5.97 9.08 8.47
C LEU A 375 4.57 8.96 9.07
N MET A 376 3.60 8.33 8.39
CA MET A 376 2.28 8.04 8.96
C MET A 376 2.34 7.12 10.19
N PHE A 377 3.44 6.37 10.41
CA PHE A 377 3.49 5.31 11.44
C PHE A 377 4.79 5.17 12.21
N LEU A 378 5.79 6.03 12.01
CA LEU A 378 6.80 6.20 13.06
C LEU A 378 6.07 6.61 14.37
N PRO A 379 6.52 6.20 15.56
CA PRO A 379 5.96 6.73 16.80
C PRO A 379 6.05 8.26 16.87
#